data_AF-A0A7W5CEP1-F1
#
_entry.id   AF-A0A7W5CEP1-F1
#
_cell.length_a   1.000
_cell.length_b   1.000
_cell.length_c   1.000
_cell.angle_alpha   90.00
_cell.angle_beta   90.00
_cell.angle_gamma   90.00
#
_symmetry.space_group_name_H-M   'P 1'
#
loop_
_entity.id
_entity.type
_entity.pdbx_description
1 polymer ?
#
loop_
_entity_poly.entity_id
_entity_poly.type
_entity_poly.pdbx_seq_one_letter_code
_entity_poly.pdbx_strand_id
1 'polypeptide(L)' 'MANRLPLLITLAGVAVLFLSIVFVFALVLGAMFFDGIEFTGGHTDAMASGLAWGLVA' A
#
# COMPACT_ATOMS: atom_id res chain seq x y z
N MET A 1 -16.27 -38.89 10.61
CA MET A 1 -16.09 -37.43 10.75
C MET A 1 -14.87 -37.02 9.93
N ALA A 2 -15.07 -36.34 8.80
CA ALA A 2 -13.96 -35.89 7.96
C ALA A 2 -13.30 -34.65 8.59
N ASN A 3 -11.98 -34.69 8.76
CA ASN A 3 -11.23 -33.56 9.30
C ASN A 3 -11.22 -32.41 8.28
N ARG A 4 -11.91 -31.30 8.60
CA ARG A 4 -12.00 -30.12 7.71
C ARG A 4 -10.86 -29.12 7.90
N LEU A 5 -9.99 -29.35 8.88
CA LEU A 5 -8.82 -28.53 9.17
C LEU A 5 -7.91 -28.26 7.94
N PRO A 6 -7.53 -29.27 7.13
CA PRO A 6 -6.72 -29.01 5.93
C PRO A 6 -7.45 -28.16 4.88
N LEU A 7 -8.79 -28.26 4.82
CA LEU A 7 -9.62 -27.46 3.90
C LEU A 7 -9.68 -26.00 4.37
N LEU A 8 -9.77 -25.76 5.68
CA LEU A 8 -9.74 -24.41 6.25
C LEU A 8 -8.38 -23.73 6.05
N ILE A 9 -7.27 -24.47 6.18
CA ILE A 9 -5.92 -23.95 5.97
C ILE A 9 -5.72 -23.53 4.50
N THR A 10 -6.13 -24.39 3.56
CA THR A 10 -6.05 -24.06 2.13
C THR A 10 -6.93 -22.86 1.77
N LEU A 11 -8.14 -22.78 2.32
CA LEU A 11 -9.02 -21.64 2.14
C LEU A 11 -8.41 -20.33 2.69
N ALA A 12 -7.81 -20.38 3.88
CA ALA A 12 -7.13 -19.22 4.46
C ALA A 12 -5.96 -18.76 3.58
N GLY A 13 -5.13 -19.69 3.09
CA GLY A 13 -4.03 -19.37 2.17
C GLY A 13 -4.53 -18.71 0.87
N VAL A 14 -5.57 -19.27 0.25
CA VAL A 14 -6.18 -18.69 -0.96
C VAL A 14 -6.75 -17.30 -0.69
N ALA A 15 -7.41 -17.09 0.46
CA ALA A 15 -7.96 -15.79 0.83
C ALA A 15 -6.87 -14.71 0.97
N VAL A 16 -5.73 -15.05 1.60
CA VAL A 16 -4.58 -14.14 1.73
C VAL A 16 -3.97 -13.81 0.38
N LEU A 17 -3.81 -14.81 -0.50
CA LEU A 17 -3.31 -14.60 -1.87
C LEU A 17 -4.23 -13.68 -2.66
N PHE A 18 -5.54 -13.93 -2.59
CA PHE A 18 -6.54 -13.11 -3.27
C PHE A 18 -6.50 -11.66 -2.75
N LEU A 19 -6.47 -11.47 -1.42
CA LEU A 19 -6.39 -10.14 -0.81
C LEU A 19 -5.12 -9.40 -1.22
N SER A 20 -3.97 -10.08 -1.28
CA SER A 20 -2.71 -9.51 -1.73
C SER A 20 -2.80 -9.02 -3.18
N ILE A 21 -3.39 -9.81 -4.08
CA ILE A 21 -3.60 -9.42 -5.47
C ILE A 21 -4.48 -8.16 -5.55
N VAL A 22 -5.61 -8.15 -4.85
CA VAL A 22 -6.52 -6.99 -4.80
C VAL A 22 -5.80 -5.76 -4.26
N PHE A 23 -4.97 -5.91 -3.24
CA PHE A 23 -4.18 -4.82 -2.67
C PHE A 23 -3.21 -4.21 -3.69
N VAL A 24 -2.47 -5.04 -4.43
CA VAL A 24 -1.58 -4.58 -5.51
C VAL A 24 -2.37 -3.83 -6.58
N PHE A 25 -3.52 -4.35 -7.00
CA PHE A 25 -4.38 -3.65 -7.96
C PHE A 25 -4.88 -2.30 -7.43
N ALA A 26 -5.26 -2.23 -6.15
CA ALA A 26 -5.69 -0.99 -5.52
C ALA A 26 -4.54 0.04 -5.50
N LEU A 27 -3.30 -0.36 -5.23
CA LEU A 27 -2.13 0.51 -5.31
C LEU A 27 -1.88 1.01 -6.74
N VAL A 28 -1.98 0.12 -7.73
CA VAL A 28 -1.78 0.48 -9.15
C VAL A 28 -2.86 1.44 -9.62
N LEU A 29 -4.13 1.15 -9.34
CA LEU A 29 -5.24 2.06 -9.67
C LEU A 29 -5.09 3.39 -8.92
N GLY A 30 -4.73 3.34 -7.63
CA GLY A 30 -4.41 4.51 -6.84
C GLY A 30 -3.35 5.39 -7.51
N ALA A 31 -2.23 4.80 -7.94
CA ALA A 31 -1.17 5.52 -8.64
C ALA A 31 -1.58 6.04 -10.04
N MET A 32 -2.50 5.36 -10.73
CA MET A 32 -2.97 5.77 -12.07
C MET A 32 -3.96 6.94 -12.02
N PHE A 33 -4.82 7.00 -11.02
CA PHE A 33 -5.88 8.02 -10.92
C PHE A 33 -5.49 9.20 -10.02
N PHE A 34 -4.61 8.96 -9.06
CA PHE A 34 -4.05 10.00 -8.23
C PHE A 34 -2.56 10.05 -8.58
N ASP A 35 -2.12 11.12 -9.24
CA ASP A 35 -0.72 11.37 -9.65
C ASP A 35 0.20 11.39 -8.42
N GLY A 36 0.53 10.20 -7.91
CA GLY A 36 1.12 10.03 -6.60
C GLY A 36 0.21 10.50 -5.46
N ILE A 37 -0.83 9.74 -5.10
CA ILE A 37 -1.43 9.86 -3.75
C ILE A 37 -0.30 9.82 -2.73
N GLU A 38 -0.06 10.92 -2.03
CA GLU A 38 0.85 11.00 -0.90
C GLU A 38 0.35 10.06 0.20
N PHE A 39 0.75 8.79 0.14
CA PHE A 39 0.49 7.79 1.18
C PHE A 39 1.16 8.13 2.53
N THR A 40 1.87 9.27 2.60
CA THR A 40 2.51 9.86 3.78
C THR A 40 1.95 11.28 3.99
N GLY A 41 0.71 11.37 4.48
CA GLY A 41 0.04 12.64 4.78
C GLY A 41 0.60 13.41 5.98
N GLY A 42 1.93 13.59 6.10
CA GLY A 42 2.49 14.38 7.21
C GLY A 42 4.01 14.48 7.37
N HIS A 43 4.83 13.87 6.51
CA HIS A 43 6.30 13.94 6.64
C HIS A 43 7.03 14.60 5.47
N THR A 44 6.37 14.87 4.35
CA THR A 44 7.02 15.52 3.18
C THR A 44 7.37 16.98 3.48
N ASP A 45 6.55 17.70 4.25
CA ASP A 45 6.81 19.11 4.61
C ASP A 45 8.08 19.30 5.45
N ALA A 46 8.48 18.29 6.23
CA ALA A 46 9.69 18.35 7.05
C ALA A 46 10.98 18.30 6.20
N MET A 47 10.93 17.70 5.00
CA MET A 47 12.07 17.69 4.07
C MET A 47 12.14 18.94 3.18
N ALA A 48 11.01 19.58 2.90
CA ALA A 48 10.96 20.84 2.14
C ALA A 48 11.63 22.01 2.89
N SER A 49 11.56 22.03 4.23
CA SER A 49 12.18 23.09 5.05
C SER A 49 13.71 23.10 5.02
N GLY A 50 14.37 22.02 4.54
CA GLY A 50 15.83 21.95 4.47
C GLY A 50 16.44 22.59 3.21
N LEU A 51 15.65 22.83 2.17
CA LEU A 51 16.12 23.35 0.88
C LEU A 51 15.87 24.87 0.69
N ALA A 52 15.11 25.50 1.57
CA ALA A 52 14.70 26.91 1.43
C ALA A 52 15.77 27.94 1.83
N TRP A 53 16.85 27.55 2.52
CA TRP A 53 17.89 28.49 3.00
C TRP A 53 19.03 28.75 2.01
N GLY A 54 19.02 28.14 0.82
CA GLY A 54 20.10 28.28 -0.18
C GLY A 54 19.75 29.10 -1.44
N LEU A 55 18.51 29.60 -1.58
CA LEU A 55 18.03 30.24 -2.81
C LEU A 55 17.49 31.67 -2.60
N VAL A 56 17.92 32.35 -1.55
CA VAL A 56 17.84 33.81 -1.47
C VAL A 56 19.26 34.33 -1.62
N ALA A 57 19.52 34.89 -2.80
CA ALA A 57 20.68 35.71 -3.12
C ALA A 57 20.83 36.91 -2.16
#